data_AF-A0AAN8UIU2-F1
#
_entry.id   AF-A0AAN8UIU2-F1
#
_cell.length_a   1.000
_cell.length_b   1.000
_cell.length_c   1.000
_cell.angle_alpha   90.00
_cell.angle_beta   90.00
_cell.angle_gamma   90.00
#
_symmetry.space_group_name_H-M   'P 1'
#
loop_
_entity.id
_entity.type
_entity.pdbx_description
1 polymer ?
#
loop_
_entity_poly.entity_id
_entity_poly.type
_entity_poly.pdbx_seq_one_letter_code
_entity_poly.pdbx_strand_id
1 'polypeptide(L)'
;MIPVLDYLGKLGVSKSTFTDFLRRCPQVLQASVVVYLEPVVKYLQGLDIKPNDIPRVFEKYPKILGFKIEGTMSTLVAYLVGIGVKGNGRVLTRYPEILRIRVGRIIKPFIEDSKISCGKSNGLIFLGARETKFLNSEPLFTFNVRDASLASVIAQYPEIVGLDLKPKLQNQQSFLSSTIMLDPLNFGRVVEKMPQVVSLCNAAVLRHVDFIMDCGFFLQ
;
A
#
# COMPACT_ATOMS: atom_id res chain seq x y z
N MET A 1 -0.55 -25.31 26.41
CA MET A 1 -0.36 -23.96 25.81
C MET A 1 0.32 -24.14 24.47
N ILE A 2 -0.19 -23.57 23.37
CA ILE A 2 0.44 -23.70 22.04
C ILE A 2 1.62 -22.72 21.98
N PRO A 3 2.89 -23.18 21.95
CA PRO A 3 4.06 -22.29 22.13
C PRO A 3 4.12 -21.14 21.12
N VAL A 4 3.71 -21.42 19.89
CA VAL A 4 3.67 -20.45 18.79
C VAL A 4 2.67 -19.32 19.05
N LEU A 5 1.48 -19.65 19.54
CA LEU A 5 0.46 -18.63 19.85
C LEU A 5 0.84 -17.79 21.07
N ASP A 6 1.49 -18.41 22.05
CA ASP A 6 2.05 -17.67 23.20
C ASP A 6 3.13 -16.69 22.76
N TYR A 7 4.04 -17.12 21.87
CA TYR A 7 5.06 -16.26 21.30
C TYR A 7 4.46 -15.12 20.46
N LEU A 8 3.49 -15.40 19.59
CA LEU A 8 2.78 -14.35 18.84
C LEU A 8 2.08 -13.36 19.79
N GLY A 9 1.47 -13.85 20.88
CA GLY A 9 0.87 -13.01 21.91
C GLY A 9 1.89 -12.11 22.61
N LYS A 10 3.08 -12.63 22.94
CA LYS A 10 4.19 -11.86 23.53
C LYS A 10 4.72 -10.77 22.58
N LEU A 11 4.69 -11.02 21.27
CA LEU A 11 5.02 -9.99 20.28
C LEU A 11 3.97 -8.88 20.20
N GLY A 12 2.74 -9.14 20.66
CA GLY A 12 1.63 -8.19 20.62
C GLY A 12 0.57 -8.49 19.56
N VAL A 13 0.59 -9.68 18.94
CA VAL A 13 -0.47 -10.10 18.01
C VAL A 13 -1.77 -10.30 18.78
N SER A 14 -2.86 -9.71 18.31
CA SER A 14 -4.15 -9.79 18.98
C SER A 14 -4.68 -11.22 19.01
N LYS A 15 -5.03 -11.71 20.21
CA LYS A 15 -5.62 -13.05 20.40
C LYS A 15 -6.89 -13.26 19.57
N SER A 16 -7.66 -12.20 19.28
CA SER A 16 -8.86 -12.30 18.44
C SER A 16 -8.55 -12.71 16.99
N THR A 17 -7.33 -12.49 16.52
CA THR A 17 -6.90 -12.84 15.17
C THR A 17 -6.39 -14.28 15.06
N PHE A 18 -6.14 -14.96 16.18
CA PHE A 18 -5.49 -16.28 16.18
C PHE A 18 -6.30 -17.34 15.43
N THR A 19 -7.62 -17.36 15.56
CA THR A 19 -8.47 -18.31 14.84
C THR A 19 -8.29 -18.19 13.33
N ASP A 20 -8.27 -16.96 12.83
CA ASP A 20 -8.10 -16.70 11.40
C ASP A 20 -6.65 -16.92 10.95
N PHE A 21 -5.68 -16.58 11.80
CA PHE A 21 -4.27 -16.90 11.61
C PHE A 21 -4.05 -18.40 11.40
N LEU A 22 -4.61 -19.24 12.27
CA LEU A 22 -4.51 -20.70 12.20
C LEU A 22 -5.23 -21.27 10.99
N ARG A 23 -6.38 -20.70 10.59
CA ARG A 23 -7.08 -21.09 9.37
C ARG A 23 -6.23 -20.82 8.13
N ARG A 24 -5.53 -19.68 8.09
CA ARG A 24 -4.67 -19.29 6.96
C ARG A 24 -3.31 -20.01 6.94
N CYS A 25 -2.81 -20.42 8.09
CA CYS A 25 -1.48 -21.01 8.27
C CYS A 25 -1.46 -22.15 9.30
N PRO A 26 -2.19 -23.26 9.08
CA PRO A 26 -2.27 -24.37 10.04
C PRO A 26 -0.91 -25.02 10.31
N GLN A 27 0.01 -24.98 9.33
CA GLN A 27 1.36 -25.51 9.46
C GLN A 27 2.18 -24.83 10.57
N VAL A 28 1.81 -23.62 10.99
CA VAL A 28 2.50 -22.91 12.06
C VAL A 28 2.42 -23.65 13.40
N LEU A 29 1.41 -24.51 13.59
CA LEU A 29 1.25 -25.30 14.81
C LEU A 29 2.38 -26.32 15.03
N GLN A 30 3.06 -26.70 13.94
CA GLN A 30 4.19 -27.62 13.97
C GLN A 30 5.54 -26.89 14.00
N ALA A 31 5.53 -25.55 13.90
CA ALA A 31 6.75 -24.77 13.83
C ALA A 31 7.38 -24.58 15.22
N SER A 32 8.71 -24.68 15.27
CA SER A 32 9.48 -24.32 16.47
C SER A 32 9.60 -22.81 16.59
N VAL A 33 9.33 -22.27 17.78
CA VAL A 33 9.48 -20.83 18.04
C VAL A 33 10.94 -20.40 17.83
N VAL A 34 11.88 -21.11 18.44
CA VAL A 34 13.30 -20.76 18.43
C VAL A 34 13.94 -20.99 17.06
N VAL A 35 13.61 -22.11 16.40
CA VAL A 35 14.25 -22.49 15.13
C VAL A 35 13.61 -21.78 13.94
N TYR A 36 12.36 -21.35 14.04
CA TYR A 36 11.61 -20.86 12.89
C TYR A 36 11.02 -19.46 13.08
N LEU A 37 10.24 -19.20 14.14
CA LEU A 37 9.59 -17.90 14.30
C LEU A 37 10.56 -16.78 14.68
N GLU A 38 11.46 -17.02 15.63
CA GLU A 38 12.47 -16.04 16.06
C GLU A 38 13.37 -15.56 14.91
N PRO A 39 13.92 -16.44 14.05
CA PRO A 39 14.66 -16.02 12.86
C PRO A 39 13.83 -15.15 11.91
N VAL A 40 12.55 -15.47 11.69
CA VAL A 40 11.68 -14.64 10.82
C VAL A 40 11.47 -13.26 11.44
N VAL A 41 11.24 -13.17 12.75
CA VAL A 41 11.11 -11.88 13.46
C VAL A 41 12.40 -11.06 13.35
N LYS A 42 13.56 -11.67 13.62
CA LYS A 42 14.87 -11.01 13.49
C LYS A 42 15.13 -10.55 12.07
N TYR A 43 14.76 -11.35 11.08
CA TYR A 43 14.89 -11.00 9.68
C TYR A 43 14.04 -9.77 9.35
N LEU A 44 12.76 -9.74 9.76
CA LEU A 44 11.88 -8.59 9.55
C LEU A 44 12.40 -7.32 10.23
N GLN A 45 12.94 -7.42 11.44
CA GLN A 45 13.59 -6.30 12.12
C GLN A 45 14.81 -5.79 11.34
N GLY A 46 15.59 -6.69 10.73
CA GLY A 46 16.67 -6.34 9.82
C GLY A 46 16.23 -5.65 8.53
N LEU A 47 14.93 -5.61 8.22
CA LEU A 47 14.35 -4.87 7.07
C LEU A 47 13.82 -3.48 7.46
N ASP A 48 14.30 -2.92 8.57
CA ASP A 48 13.85 -1.65 9.17
C ASP A 48 12.39 -1.68 9.66
N ILE A 49 11.76 -2.85 9.82
CA ILE A 49 10.43 -2.95 10.43
C ILE A 49 10.58 -2.77 11.94
N LYS A 50 9.88 -1.79 12.50
CA LYS A 50 9.95 -1.52 13.94
C LYS A 50 9.39 -2.70 14.73
N PRO A 51 9.94 -3.04 15.91
CA PRO A 51 9.42 -4.12 16.74
C PRO A 51 7.91 -4.01 17.01
N ASN A 52 7.41 -2.79 17.23
CA ASN A 52 6.00 -2.52 17.48
C ASN A 52 5.09 -2.74 16.24
N ASP A 53 5.67 -2.76 15.04
CA ASP A 53 4.95 -2.98 13.78
C ASP A 53 4.96 -4.45 13.34
N ILE A 54 5.81 -5.29 13.96
CA ILE A 54 5.90 -6.74 13.68
C ILE A 54 4.55 -7.47 13.86
N PRO A 55 3.76 -7.23 14.93
CA PRO A 55 2.45 -7.87 15.08
C PRO A 55 1.53 -7.59 13.90
N ARG A 56 1.52 -6.34 13.44
CA ARG A 56 0.69 -5.89 12.32
C ARG A 56 1.05 -6.61 11.01
N VAL A 57 2.33 -6.91 10.80
CA VAL A 57 2.80 -7.72 9.66
C VAL A 57 2.21 -9.12 9.72
N PHE A 58 2.26 -9.77 10.89
CA PHE A 58 1.73 -11.12 11.08
C PHE A 58 0.21 -11.19 10.95
N GLU A 59 -0.52 -10.21 11.50
CA GLU A 59 -1.98 -10.14 11.38
C GLU A 59 -2.43 -9.95 9.92
N LYS A 60 -1.72 -9.07 9.18
CA LYS A 60 -2.03 -8.79 7.78
C LYS A 60 -1.66 -9.95 6.87
N TYR A 61 -0.48 -10.54 7.07
CA TYR A 61 0.04 -11.59 6.20
C TYR A 61 0.65 -12.77 6.98
N PRO A 62 -0.19 -13.61 7.63
CA PRO A 62 0.23 -14.79 8.38
C PRO A 62 1.14 -15.74 7.57
N LYS A 63 0.89 -15.81 6.25
CA LYS A 63 1.63 -16.64 5.30
C LYS A 63 3.11 -16.32 5.25
N ILE A 64 3.57 -15.19 5.80
CA ILE A 64 4.98 -14.88 5.93
C ILE A 64 5.75 -15.98 6.69
N LEU A 65 5.10 -16.61 7.67
CA LEU A 65 5.61 -17.79 8.39
C LEU A 65 5.58 -19.07 7.55
N GLY A 66 5.24 -19.04 6.28
CA GLY A 66 5.40 -20.18 5.37
C GLY A 66 6.63 -20.05 4.47
N PHE A 67 7.31 -18.90 4.47
CA PHE A 67 8.41 -18.63 3.55
C PHE A 67 9.77 -18.93 4.18
N LYS A 68 10.65 -19.50 3.36
CA LYS A 68 12.07 -19.58 3.70
C LYS A 68 12.67 -18.17 3.61
N ILE A 69 13.41 -17.79 4.66
CA ILE A 69 14.18 -16.54 4.70
C ILE A 69 15.17 -16.52 3.53
N GLU A 70 15.86 -17.64 3.35
CA GLU A 70 16.73 -17.90 2.20
C GLU A 70 15.87 -18.25 0.97
N GLY A 71 16.03 -17.46 -0.10
CA GLY A 71 15.33 -17.66 -1.36
C GLY A 71 14.67 -16.37 -1.84
N THR A 72 13.36 -16.40 -2.09
CA THR A 72 12.63 -15.26 -2.66
C THR A 72 12.76 -14.00 -1.81
N MET A 73 12.64 -14.13 -0.48
CA MET A 73 12.72 -13.01 0.46
C MET A 73 14.11 -12.37 0.48
N SER A 74 15.18 -13.17 0.61
CA SER A 74 16.55 -12.65 0.59
C SER A 74 16.92 -12.05 -0.76
N THR A 75 16.54 -12.69 -1.87
CA THR A 75 16.80 -12.20 -3.23
C THR A 75 16.12 -10.86 -3.47
N LEU A 76 14.86 -10.72 -3.03
CA LEU A 76 14.13 -9.47 -3.09
C LEU A 76 14.84 -8.37 -2.31
N VAL A 77 15.17 -8.62 -1.05
CA VAL A 77 15.79 -7.63 -0.19
C VAL A 77 17.15 -7.20 -0.76
N ALA A 78 17.98 -8.15 -1.20
CA ALA A 78 19.26 -7.86 -1.84
C ALA A 78 19.08 -7.00 -3.10
N TYR A 79 18.09 -7.29 -3.92
CA TYR A 79 17.78 -6.50 -5.11
C TYR A 79 17.33 -5.08 -4.75
N LEU A 80 16.44 -4.93 -3.76
CA LEU A 80 15.95 -3.62 -3.30
C LEU A 80 17.09 -2.77 -2.72
N VAL A 81 17.99 -3.38 -1.95
CA VAL A 81 19.20 -2.72 -1.46
C VAL A 81 20.11 -2.34 -2.63
N GLY A 82 20.30 -3.24 -3.60
CA GLY A 82 21.14 -3.02 -4.78
C GLY A 82 20.69 -1.86 -5.66
N ILE A 83 19.37 -1.68 -5.84
CA ILE A 83 18.83 -0.51 -6.55
C ILE A 83 18.82 0.76 -5.67
N GLY A 84 19.15 0.66 -4.38
CA GLY A 84 19.28 1.77 -3.45
C GLY A 84 17.99 2.18 -2.74
N VAL A 85 17.01 1.28 -2.60
CA VAL A 85 15.87 1.52 -1.69
C VAL A 85 16.36 1.37 -0.25
N LYS A 86 16.20 2.43 0.56
CA LYS A 86 16.51 2.45 2.00
C LYS A 86 15.23 2.71 2.80
N GLY A 87 15.12 2.18 4.02
CA GLY A 87 13.99 2.46 4.91
C GLY A 87 12.70 1.74 4.51
N ASN A 88 12.82 0.50 4.04
CA ASN A 88 11.73 -0.27 3.45
C ASN A 88 10.69 -0.71 4.49
N GLY A 89 11.02 -0.61 5.79
CA GLY A 89 10.20 -1.09 6.89
C GLY A 89 8.77 -0.56 6.90
N ARG A 90 8.54 0.73 6.57
CA ARG A 90 7.18 1.28 6.46
C ARG A 90 6.38 0.62 5.34
N VAL A 91 7.01 0.40 4.19
CA VAL A 91 6.36 -0.21 3.02
C VAL A 91 6.08 -1.68 3.29
N LEU A 92 7.04 -2.40 3.87
CA LEU A 92 6.89 -3.82 4.21
C LEU A 92 5.89 -4.05 5.36
N THR A 93 5.76 -3.09 6.27
CA THR A 93 4.70 -3.10 7.30
C THR A 93 3.33 -2.96 6.65
N ARG A 94 3.20 -2.05 5.67
CA ARG A 94 1.92 -1.79 4.99
C ARG A 94 1.57 -2.87 3.96
N TYR A 95 2.56 -3.44 3.28
CA TYR A 95 2.40 -4.40 2.19
C TYR A 95 3.38 -5.57 2.36
N PRO A 96 3.22 -6.42 3.40
CA PRO A 96 4.11 -7.55 3.65
C PRO A 96 4.10 -8.60 2.53
N GLU A 97 3.09 -8.60 1.67
CA GLU A 97 2.97 -9.49 0.51
C GLU A 97 4.10 -9.30 -0.51
N ILE A 98 4.74 -8.12 -0.53
CA ILE A 98 5.90 -7.83 -1.39
C ILE A 98 6.98 -8.88 -1.21
N LEU A 99 7.16 -9.39 0.02
CA LEU A 99 8.18 -10.37 0.38
C LEU A 99 8.05 -11.71 -0.36
N ARG A 100 6.90 -11.98 -1.00
CA ARG A 100 6.68 -13.17 -1.85
C ARG A 100 7.08 -12.95 -3.32
N ILE A 101 7.30 -11.72 -3.76
CA ILE A 101 7.47 -11.40 -5.17
C ILE A 101 8.81 -11.92 -5.68
N ARG A 102 8.79 -12.62 -6.83
CA ARG A 102 10.01 -13.04 -7.52
C ARG A 102 10.58 -11.87 -8.31
N VAL A 103 11.77 -11.43 -7.92
CA VAL A 103 12.49 -10.30 -8.51
C VAL A 103 12.55 -10.37 -10.03
N GLY A 104 13.08 -11.46 -10.59
CA GLY A 104 13.37 -11.55 -12.02
C GLY A 104 12.14 -11.55 -12.93
N ARG A 105 10.96 -11.90 -12.41
CA ARG A 105 9.73 -11.98 -13.22
C ARG A 105 8.91 -10.70 -13.18
N ILE A 106 8.94 -9.98 -12.06
CA ILE A 106 7.96 -8.91 -11.79
C ILE A 106 8.66 -7.58 -11.49
N ILE A 107 9.69 -7.61 -10.65
CA ILE A 107 10.32 -6.37 -10.16
C ILE A 107 11.32 -5.83 -11.18
N LYS A 108 12.17 -6.70 -11.72
CA LYS A 108 13.19 -6.32 -12.70
C LYS A 108 12.57 -5.66 -13.95
N PRO A 109 11.63 -6.28 -14.67
CA PRO A 109 10.99 -5.63 -15.82
C PRO A 109 10.22 -4.37 -15.41
N PHE A 110 9.55 -4.35 -14.25
CA PHE A 110 8.82 -3.17 -13.79
C PHE A 110 9.73 -1.94 -13.60
N ILE A 111 10.91 -2.14 -13.01
CA ILE A 111 11.87 -1.05 -12.78
C ILE A 111 12.57 -0.64 -14.07
N GLU A 112 12.83 -1.59 -14.97
CA GLU A 112 13.42 -1.33 -16.29
C GLU A 112 12.45 -0.59 -17.22
N ASP A 113 11.17 -0.97 -17.22
CA ASP A 113 10.09 -0.33 -17.99
C ASP A 113 9.71 1.04 -17.42
N SER A 114 9.73 1.17 -16.09
CA SER A 114 9.53 2.45 -15.42
C SER A 114 10.82 3.29 -15.53
N LYS A 115 11.02 3.97 -16.67
CA LYS A 115 11.97 5.10 -16.86
C LYS A 115 11.73 6.30 -15.92
N ILE A 116 11.05 6.09 -14.79
CA ILE A 116 10.67 7.13 -13.86
C ILE A 116 11.70 7.11 -12.74
N SER A 117 12.46 8.20 -12.70
CA SER A 117 13.20 8.72 -11.55
C SER A 117 12.29 8.98 -10.33
N CYS A 118 11.43 8.03 -9.97
CA CYS A 118 10.66 8.10 -8.74
C CYS A 118 11.60 7.65 -7.63
N GLY A 119 11.78 8.47 -6.59
CA GLY A 119 12.59 8.12 -5.43
C GLY A 119 12.36 6.67 -5.05
N LYS A 120 13.44 5.88 -5.00
CA LYS A 120 13.47 4.40 -5.07
C LYS A 120 12.49 3.70 -4.11
N SER A 121 12.07 4.38 -3.04
CA SER A 121 11.04 4.02 -2.07
C SER A 121 9.60 3.95 -2.63
N ASN A 122 9.24 4.85 -3.56
CA ASN A 122 7.88 4.97 -4.09
C ASN A 122 7.54 3.83 -5.06
N GLY A 123 8.53 3.31 -5.78
CA GLY A 123 8.37 2.15 -6.66
C GLY A 123 7.99 0.87 -5.90
N LEU A 124 8.48 0.71 -4.66
CA LEU A 124 8.08 -0.41 -3.80
C LEU A 124 6.65 -0.29 -3.30
N ILE A 125 6.19 0.92 -3.00
CA ILE A 125 4.79 1.14 -2.65
C ILE A 125 3.90 0.76 -3.83
N PHE A 126 4.27 1.17 -5.04
CA PHE A 126 3.56 0.82 -6.26
C PHE A 126 3.56 -0.69 -6.54
N LEU A 127 4.71 -1.37 -6.41
CA LEU A 127 4.82 -2.83 -6.55
C LEU A 127 3.97 -3.56 -5.51
N GLY A 128 4.03 -3.14 -4.24
CA GLY A 128 3.18 -3.71 -3.19
C GLY A 128 1.71 -3.51 -3.47
N ALA A 129 1.33 -2.31 -3.86
CA ALA A 129 -0.02 -1.95 -4.23
C ALA A 129 -0.56 -2.77 -5.42
N ARG A 130 0.30 -3.05 -6.42
CA ARG A 130 -0.06 -3.78 -7.66
C ARG A 130 -0.10 -5.30 -7.48
N GLU A 131 0.77 -5.86 -6.64
CA GLU A 131 0.86 -7.32 -6.39
C GLU A 131 -0.09 -7.82 -5.31
N THR A 132 -0.42 -6.99 -4.31
CA THR A 132 -1.70 -7.17 -3.64
C THR A 132 -2.76 -6.95 -4.72
N LYS A 133 -3.70 -7.87 -4.94
CA LYS A 133 -4.82 -7.72 -5.91
C LYS A 133 -5.78 -6.55 -5.59
N PHE A 134 -5.27 -5.47 -5.00
CA PHE A 134 -5.96 -4.33 -4.40
C PHE A 134 -5.38 -3.00 -4.87
N LEU A 135 -4.72 -2.94 -6.03
CA LEU A 135 -4.86 -1.71 -6.80
C LEU A 135 -6.33 -1.71 -7.26
N ASN A 136 -7.21 -1.10 -6.46
CA ASN A 136 -8.52 -0.61 -6.91
C ASN A 136 -8.30 0.52 -7.93
N SER A 137 -7.38 0.35 -8.88
CA SER A 137 -7.16 1.24 -10.01
C SER A 137 -8.24 1.09 -11.07
N GLU A 138 -8.97 -0.03 -11.08
CA GLU A 138 -10.21 -0.21 -11.86
C GLU A 138 -11.13 1.01 -11.72
N PRO A 139 -11.51 1.43 -10.49
CA PRO A 139 -12.15 2.72 -10.26
C PRO A 139 -11.44 3.91 -10.93
N LEU A 140 -10.13 4.10 -10.75
CA LEU A 140 -9.42 5.24 -11.34
C LEU A 140 -9.58 5.30 -12.86
N PHE A 141 -9.53 4.17 -13.55
CA PHE A 141 -9.80 4.10 -14.99
C PHE A 141 -11.24 4.42 -15.35
N THR A 142 -12.22 3.93 -14.57
CA THR A 142 -13.65 4.27 -14.78
C THR A 142 -13.96 5.76 -14.60
N PHE A 143 -13.10 6.48 -13.87
CA PHE A 143 -13.19 7.93 -13.66
C PHE A 143 -12.19 8.71 -14.55
N ASN A 144 -11.78 8.15 -15.69
CA ASN A 144 -10.95 8.77 -16.72
C ASN A 144 -9.51 9.15 -16.29
N VAL A 145 -8.95 8.50 -15.27
CA VAL A 145 -7.52 8.62 -14.96
C VAL A 145 -6.74 7.80 -15.99
N ARG A 146 -5.73 8.41 -16.64
CA ARG A 146 -4.93 7.72 -17.65
C ARG A 146 -3.97 6.72 -17.01
N ASP A 147 -3.78 5.58 -17.67
CA ASP A 147 -2.83 4.55 -17.23
C ASP A 147 -1.40 5.08 -17.15
N ALA A 148 -0.99 5.92 -18.12
CA ALA A 148 0.31 6.59 -18.09
C ALA A 148 0.51 7.50 -16.85
N SER A 149 -0.59 8.00 -16.27
CA SER A 149 -0.55 8.89 -15.09
C SER A 149 -0.72 8.13 -13.77
N LEU A 150 -1.14 6.87 -13.79
CA LEU A 150 -1.46 6.07 -12.61
C LEU A 150 -0.28 5.98 -11.63
N ALA A 151 0.92 5.74 -12.16
CA ALA A 151 2.14 5.69 -11.36
C ALA A 151 2.42 7.04 -10.67
N SER A 152 2.21 8.15 -11.37
CA SER A 152 2.38 9.50 -10.82
C SER A 152 1.34 9.82 -9.73
N VAL A 153 0.08 9.45 -9.97
CA VAL A 153 -1.04 9.61 -9.01
C VAL A 153 -0.72 8.90 -7.70
N ILE A 154 -0.30 7.63 -7.79
CA ILE A 154 0.04 6.83 -6.62
C ILE A 154 1.30 7.36 -5.93
N ALA A 155 2.30 7.79 -6.69
CA ALA A 155 3.53 8.34 -6.12
C ALA A 155 3.27 9.64 -5.34
N GLN A 156 2.38 10.49 -5.84
CA GLN A 156 1.99 11.74 -5.19
C GLN A 156 1.07 11.52 -3.98
N TYR A 157 0.20 10.50 -4.01
CA TYR A 157 -0.68 10.17 -2.89
C TYR A 157 -0.75 8.65 -2.65
N PRO A 158 0.25 8.06 -1.98
CA PRO A 158 0.35 6.61 -1.84
C PRO A 158 -0.76 5.97 -1.01
N GLU A 159 -1.48 6.76 -0.22
CA GLU A 159 -2.64 6.30 0.54
C GLU A 159 -3.83 5.94 -0.34
N ILE A 160 -3.90 6.46 -1.58
CA ILE A 160 -4.98 6.22 -2.53
C ILE A 160 -5.26 4.74 -2.76
N VAL A 161 -4.20 3.91 -2.72
CA VAL A 161 -4.24 2.46 -2.89
C VAL A 161 -5.06 1.78 -1.78
N GLY A 162 -5.04 2.32 -0.57
CA GLY A 162 -5.71 1.73 0.58
C GLY A 162 -7.16 2.19 0.76
N LEU A 163 -7.67 3.04 -0.14
CA LEU A 163 -9.01 3.61 -0.04
C LEU A 163 -10.04 2.73 -0.74
N ASP A 164 -11.27 2.78 -0.25
CA ASP A 164 -12.43 2.35 -1.03
C ASP A 164 -12.73 3.40 -2.11
N LEU A 165 -12.05 3.27 -3.25
CA LEU A 165 -11.95 4.33 -4.26
C LEU A 165 -13.26 4.59 -4.98
N LYS A 166 -14.06 3.56 -5.26
CA LYS A 166 -15.29 3.70 -6.05
C LYS A 166 -16.29 4.69 -5.43
N PRO A 167 -16.74 4.53 -4.17
CA PRO A 167 -17.67 5.48 -3.56
C PRO A 167 -17.05 6.87 -3.36
N LYS A 168 -15.74 6.94 -3.05
CA LYS A 168 -15.05 8.22 -2.84
C LYS A 168 -14.92 9.03 -4.13
N LEU A 169 -14.50 8.41 -5.23
CA LEU A 169 -14.39 9.05 -6.54
C LEU A 169 -15.76 9.51 -7.03
N GLN A 170 -16.79 8.66 -6.88
CA GLN A 170 -18.16 9.02 -7.26
C GLN A 170 -18.65 10.24 -6.48
N ASN A 171 -18.53 10.22 -5.15
CA ASN A 171 -18.97 11.34 -4.30
C ASN A 171 -18.23 12.63 -4.61
N GLN A 172 -16.92 12.57 -4.83
CA GLN A 172 -16.10 13.73 -5.16
C GLN A 172 -16.39 14.28 -6.56
N GLN A 173 -16.57 13.40 -7.56
CA GLN A 173 -16.95 13.82 -8.90
C GLN A 173 -18.30 14.53 -8.89
N SER A 174 -19.32 13.94 -8.26
CA SER A 174 -20.65 14.56 -8.15
C SER A 174 -20.60 15.91 -7.43
N PHE A 175 -19.85 15.99 -6.33
CA PHE A 175 -19.69 17.22 -5.55
C PHE A 175 -18.98 18.33 -6.35
N LEU A 176 -17.89 18.03 -7.04
CA LEU A 176 -17.18 19.03 -7.84
C LEU A 176 -17.97 19.45 -9.08
N SER A 177 -18.69 18.51 -9.72
CA SER A 177 -19.58 18.83 -10.82
C SER A 177 -20.71 19.76 -10.39
N SER A 178 -21.26 19.60 -9.18
CA SER A 178 -22.32 20.50 -8.67
C SER A 178 -21.79 21.82 -8.13
N THR A 179 -20.58 21.84 -7.56
CA THR A 179 -20.03 23.02 -6.85
C THR A 179 -19.28 23.97 -7.79
N ILE A 180 -18.41 23.42 -8.65
CA ILE A 180 -17.51 24.20 -9.49
C ILE A 180 -17.75 23.97 -10.99
N MET A 181 -18.91 23.42 -11.37
CA MET A 181 -19.31 23.14 -12.77
C MET A 181 -18.29 22.26 -13.53
N LEU A 182 -17.56 21.40 -12.81
CA LEU A 182 -16.54 20.54 -13.42
C LEU A 182 -17.19 19.45 -14.29
N ASP A 183 -16.81 19.39 -15.56
CA ASP A 183 -17.19 18.28 -16.45
C ASP A 183 -16.73 16.94 -15.88
N PRO A 184 -17.64 15.96 -15.66
CA PRO A 184 -17.31 14.63 -15.19
C PRO A 184 -16.17 13.95 -15.97
N LEU A 185 -16.05 14.22 -17.27
CA LEU A 185 -14.98 13.64 -18.11
C LEU A 185 -13.59 14.19 -17.76
N ASN A 186 -13.52 15.42 -17.23
CA ASN A 186 -12.29 16.07 -16.84
C ASN A 186 -11.88 15.78 -15.38
N PHE A 187 -12.75 15.15 -14.59
CA PHE A 187 -12.45 14.78 -13.21
C PHE A 187 -11.18 13.92 -13.09
N GLY A 188 -10.96 12.98 -14.02
CA GLY A 188 -9.74 12.18 -14.07
C GLY A 188 -8.47 13.05 -14.15
N ARG A 189 -8.48 14.15 -14.90
CA ARG A 189 -7.34 15.08 -14.99
C ARG A 189 -7.10 15.85 -13.69
N VAL A 190 -8.15 16.13 -12.93
CA VAL A 190 -8.03 16.72 -11.59
C VAL A 190 -7.37 15.73 -10.64
N VAL A 191 -7.79 14.46 -10.66
CA VAL A 191 -7.15 13.39 -9.88
C VAL A 191 -5.69 13.21 -10.27
N GLU A 192 -5.35 13.32 -11.57
CA GLU A 192 -3.95 13.25 -12.03
C GLU A 192 -3.05 14.36 -11.49
N LYS A 193 -3.59 15.58 -11.39
CA LYS A 193 -2.85 16.76 -10.89
C LYS A 193 -2.88 16.88 -9.37
N MET A 194 -3.94 16.40 -8.74
CA MET A 194 -4.18 16.50 -7.31
C MET A 194 -4.87 15.23 -6.78
N PRO A 195 -4.13 14.12 -6.63
CA PRO A 195 -4.70 12.83 -6.21
C PRO A 195 -5.42 12.85 -4.86
N GLN A 196 -5.00 13.75 -3.96
CA GLN A 196 -5.63 13.99 -2.66
C GLN A 196 -7.08 14.49 -2.75
N VAL A 197 -7.53 14.95 -3.94
CA VAL A 197 -8.93 15.35 -4.19
C VAL A 197 -9.94 14.28 -3.80
N VAL A 198 -9.56 13.00 -3.92
CA VAL A 198 -10.40 11.83 -3.59
C VAL A 198 -10.72 11.73 -2.09
N SER A 199 -9.96 12.43 -1.24
CA SER A 199 -10.10 12.42 0.22
C SER A 199 -10.37 13.81 0.81
N LEU A 200 -10.58 14.84 0.00
CA LEU A 200 -10.84 16.18 0.51
C LEU A 200 -12.16 16.27 1.27
N CYS A 201 -12.19 17.17 2.26
CA CYS A 201 -13.39 17.49 3.01
C CYS A 201 -14.23 18.53 2.24
N ASN A 202 -15.46 18.16 1.86
CA ASN A 202 -16.34 19.02 1.06
C ASN A 202 -16.60 20.39 1.70
N ALA A 203 -16.79 20.44 3.02
CA ALA A 203 -16.99 21.70 3.74
C ALA A 203 -15.77 22.64 3.66
N ALA A 204 -14.55 22.08 3.65
CA ALA A 204 -13.35 22.87 3.46
C ALA A 204 -13.29 23.42 2.03
N VAL A 205 -13.63 22.61 1.02
CA VAL A 205 -13.66 23.06 -0.38
C VAL A 205 -14.67 24.20 -0.58
N LEU A 206 -15.88 24.07 -0.05
CA LEU A 206 -16.92 25.11 -0.16
C LEU A 206 -16.45 26.45 0.39
N ARG A 207 -15.87 26.48 1.60
CA ARG A 207 -15.35 27.73 2.18
C ARG A 207 -14.33 28.45 1.28
N HIS A 208 -13.49 27.68 0.59
CA HIS A 208 -12.52 28.28 -0.34
C HIS A 208 -13.20 28.74 -1.63
N VAL A 209 -14.18 27.99 -2.13
CA VAL A 209 -14.97 28.39 -3.31
C VAL A 209 -15.75 29.67 -3.03
N ASP A 210 -16.46 29.75 -1.90
CA ASP A 210 -17.21 30.93 -1.47
C ASP A 210 -16.29 32.15 -1.36
N PHE A 211 -15.13 31.99 -0.70
CA PHE A 211 -14.13 33.05 -0.61
C PHE A 211 -13.64 33.53 -1.97
N ILE A 212 -13.41 32.61 -2.93
CA ILE A 212 -12.99 32.96 -4.29
C ILE A 212 -14.09 33.73 -5.04
N MET A 213 -15.36 33.32 -4.87
CA MET A 213 -16.51 34.02 -5.44
C MET A 213 -16.70 35.41 -4.83
N ASP A 214 -16.54 35.55 -3.51
CA ASP A 214 -16.59 36.83 -2.80
C ASP A 214 -15.48 37.78 -3.26
N CYS A 215 -14.33 37.25 -3.68
CA CYS A 215 -13.24 38.01 -4.28
C CYS A 215 -13.51 38.44 -5.75
N GLY A 216 -14.66 38.06 -6.33
CA GLY A 216 -15.06 38.44 -7.69
C GLY A 216 -14.56 37.54 -8.81
N PHE A 217 -14.03 36.35 -8.49
CA PHE A 217 -13.62 35.37 -9.49
C PHE A 217 -14.78 34.43 -9.82
N PHE A 218 -15.05 34.25 -11.12
CA PHE A 218 -16.08 33.33 -11.62
C PHE A 218 -15.46 32.01 -12.04
N LEU A 219 -16.14 30.92 -11.70
CA LEU A 219 -15.81 29.56 -12.12
C LEU A 219 -16.51 29.30 -13.47
N GLN A 220 -15.95 29.84 -14.55
CA GLN A 220 -16.45 29.65 -15.92
C GLN A 220 -15.34 29.16 -16.85
#